data_AF-A0A1D2QSZ0-F1
#
_entry.id   AF-A0A1D2QSZ0-F1
#
_cell.length_a   1.000
_cell.length_b   1.000
_cell.length_c   1.000
_cell.angle_alpha   90.00
_cell.angle_beta   90.00
_cell.angle_gamma   90.00
#
_symmetry.space_group_name_H-M   'P 1'
#
loop_
_entity.id
_entity.type
_entity.pdbx_description
1 polymer ?
#
loop_
_entity_poly.entity_id
_entity_poly.type
_entity_poly.pdbx_seq_one_letter_code
_entity_poly.pdbx_strand_id
1 'polypeptide(L)'
;MIKNKTAFFVYLFSVFTTIACAPIESHQTVDINKTETYQTPYAGEKTTLSVGNFENRSNYRQGIFSSGTDRLGSQATTILKTHLQQTNRFNVVDRENLTQAQQEAKYRQQQQKIKGARYIVTGAITEFGRKSVGDKQLFGILGSGKTQVAYAKVSLNLVDIVTSQIIYSTQGAAKYSLSQREVLGFGTDASYDATLTGKVLNLAITETVNNITRDIQHGSLIFEQ
;
A
#
# COMPACT_ATOMS: atom_id res chain seq x y z
N MET A 1 73.30 20.85 35.32
CA MET A 1 72.77 22.11 34.74
C MET A 1 71.63 21.76 33.82
N ILE A 2 70.40 22.06 34.28
CA ILE A 2 69.11 21.81 33.62
C ILE A 2 68.88 22.90 32.57
N LYS A 3 68.43 22.54 31.35
CA LYS A 3 67.36 23.24 30.59
C LYS A 3 67.19 22.68 29.17
N ASN A 4 65.95 22.68 28.70
CA ASN A 4 65.50 22.53 27.31
C ASN A 4 65.25 21.13 26.72
N LYS A 5 64.43 20.29 27.38
CA LYS A 5 63.72 19.20 26.68
C LYS A 5 62.20 19.14 26.88
N THR A 6 61.62 20.01 27.70
CA THR A 6 60.18 20.00 28.00
C THR A 6 59.32 20.87 27.07
N ALA A 7 59.92 21.67 26.18
CA ALA A 7 59.17 22.55 25.28
C ALA A 7 58.70 21.87 23.97
N PHE A 8 59.21 20.67 23.64
CA PHE A 8 58.85 20.00 22.39
C PHE A 8 57.66 19.03 22.51
N PHE A 9 57.27 18.67 23.73
CA PHE A 9 56.21 17.69 23.96
C PHE A 9 54.81 18.31 24.16
N VAL A 10 54.71 19.64 24.17
CA VAL A 10 53.44 20.35 24.41
C VAL A 10 52.75 20.81 23.12
N TYR A 11 53.40 20.69 21.95
CA TYR A 11 52.79 21.08 20.67
C TYR A 11 52.13 19.92 19.91
N LEU A 12 52.04 18.72 20.50
CA LEU A 12 51.36 17.56 19.92
C LEU A 12 50.01 17.28 20.60
N PHE A 13 49.29 18.33 20.99
CA PHE A 13 47.95 18.22 21.59
C PHE A 13 46.94 19.22 21.01
N SER A 14 47.14 19.63 19.75
CA SER A 14 46.29 20.63 19.09
C SER A 14 45.95 20.20 17.66
N VAL A 15 45.27 19.06 17.49
CA VAL A 15 44.42 18.83 16.32
C VAL A 15 43.22 17.97 16.78
N PHE A 16 42.33 18.57 17.60
CA PHE A 16 40.99 18.01 17.75
C PHE A 16 40.23 18.37 16.48
N THR A 17 40.23 17.46 15.51
CA THR A 17 39.43 17.57 14.29
C THR A 17 37.97 17.68 14.68
N THR A 18 37.36 18.85 14.50
CA THR A 18 35.92 19.04 14.59
C THR A 18 35.27 18.32 13.41
N ILE A 19 34.92 17.05 13.61
CA ILE A 19 34.04 16.31 12.70
C ILE A 19 32.65 16.90 12.89
N ALA A 20 32.34 17.96 12.14
CA ALA A 20 30.97 18.40 11.97
C ALA A 20 30.26 17.34 11.12
N CYS A 21 29.47 16.48 11.77
CA CYS A 21 28.53 15.62 11.07
C CYS A 21 27.41 16.51 10.52
N ALA A 22 27.57 16.97 9.28
CA ALA A 22 26.47 17.59 8.56
C ALA A 22 25.41 16.51 8.28
N PRO A 23 24.11 16.79 8.45
CA PRO A 23 23.07 15.85 8.06
C PRO A 23 23.19 15.56 6.56
N ILE A 24 23.41 14.30 6.23
CA ILE A 24 23.40 13.81 4.85
C ILE A 24 21.94 13.54 4.50
N GLU A 25 21.34 14.41 3.71
CA GLU A 25 20.01 14.18 3.15
C GLU A 25 20.12 13.26 1.93
N SER A 26 19.39 12.14 1.97
CA SER A 26 19.26 11.20 0.86
C SER A 26 17.80 11.02 0.54
N HIS A 27 17.45 11.09 -0.74
CA HIS A 27 16.10 10.86 -1.24
C HIS A 27 16.16 9.92 -2.44
N GLN A 28 15.33 8.89 -2.42
CA GLN A 28 15.16 7.95 -3.52
C GLN A 28 13.67 7.69 -3.73
N THR A 29 13.27 7.57 -4.98
CA THR A 29 11.93 7.07 -5.31
C THR A 29 11.86 5.59 -4.97
N VAL A 30 10.78 5.17 -4.32
CA VAL A 30 10.54 3.78 -3.94
C VAL A 30 9.72 3.09 -5.03
N ASP A 31 10.06 1.85 -5.35
CA ASP A 31 9.29 1.03 -6.27
C ASP A 31 7.85 0.86 -5.78
N ILE A 32 6.90 1.02 -6.72
CA ILE A 32 5.48 0.83 -6.47
C ILE A 32 5.01 -0.49 -7.09
N ASN A 33 4.14 -1.20 -6.37
CA ASN A 33 3.43 -2.34 -6.95
C ASN A 33 2.45 -1.84 -8.02
N LYS A 34 2.52 -2.44 -9.21
CA LYS A 34 1.71 -2.12 -10.39
C LYS A 34 0.91 -3.34 -10.77
N THR A 35 -0.23 -3.14 -11.45
CA THR A 35 -0.97 -4.24 -12.07
C THR A 35 -0.15 -4.87 -13.20
N GLU A 36 -0.37 -6.16 -13.47
CA GLU A 36 0.32 -6.89 -14.56
C GLU A 36 0.14 -6.23 -15.93
N THR A 37 -0.96 -5.51 -16.08
CA THR A 37 -1.36 -4.86 -17.32
C THR A 37 -1.04 -3.37 -17.37
N TYR A 38 -0.30 -2.85 -16.39
CA TYR A 38 0.12 -1.45 -16.37
C TYR A 38 0.85 -1.06 -17.65
N GLN A 39 0.42 0.04 -18.28
CA GLN A 39 0.96 0.55 -19.55
C GLN A 39 0.88 -0.43 -20.75
N THR A 40 0.10 -1.51 -20.64
CA THR A 40 -0.17 -2.37 -21.80
C THR A 40 -1.31 -1.79 -22.65
N PRO A 41 -1.18 -1.72 -23.98
CA PRO A 41 -2.27 -1.30 -24.86
C PRO A 41 -3.48 -2.20 -24.69
N TYR A 42 -4.68 -1.62 -24.74
CA TYR A 42 -5.94 -2.36 -24.72
C TYR A 42 -6.86 -1.78 -25.79
N ALA A 43 -7.22 -2.63 -26.76
CA ALA A 43 -8.07 -2.28 -27.88
C ALA A 43 -9.53 -2.76 -27.72
N GLY A 44 -9.82 -3.52 -26.65
CA GLY A 44 -11.17 -3.95 -26.35
C GLY A 44 -12.05 -2.81 -25.82
N GLU A 45 -13.35 -3.04 -25.78
CA GLU A 45 -14.28 -2.10 -25.20
C GLU A 45 -14.05 -1.98 -23.69
N LYS A 46 -14.13 -0.74 -23.17
CA LYS A 46 -13.94 -0.46 -21.75
C LYS A 46 -15.29 -0.37 -21.05
N THR A 47 -15.51 -1.27 -20.11
CA THR A 47 -16.69 -1.24 -19.27
C THR A 47 -16.63 -0.07 -18.29
N THR A 48 -17.73 0.68 -18.19
CA THR A 48 -17.82 1.79 -17.22
C THR A 48 -18.27 1.25 -15.86
N LEU A 49 -17.44 1.46 -14.84
CA LEU A 49 -17.69 0.97 -13.49
C LEU A 49 -17.54 2.08 -12.46
N SER A 50 -18.26 1.97 -11.35
CA SER A 50 -18.01 2.74 -10.14
C SER A 50 -17.54 1.83 -9.01
N VAL A 51 -16.68 2.33 -8.14
CA VAL A 51 -16.35 1.63 -6.89
C VAL A 51 -17.41 1.98 -5.85
N GLY A 52 -18.05 0.96 -5.29
CA GLY A 52 -19.03 1.07 -4.22
C GLY A 52 -18.38 0.84 -2.86
N ASN A 53 -19.13 0.24 -1.93
CA ASN A 53 -18.62 -0.03 -0.58
C ASN A 53 -17.42 -0.98 -0.63
N PHE A 54 -16.34 -0.55 0.04
CA PHE A 54 -15.20 -1.38 0.35
C PHE A 54 -14.92 -1.29 1.84
N GLU A 55 -15.26 -2.35 2.56
CA GLU A 55 -15.29 -2.34 4.03
C GLU A 55 -14.21 -3.26 4.62
N ASN A 56 -13.69 -2.89 5.78
CA ASN A 56 -12.94 -3.80 6.63
C ASN A 56 -13.90 -4.76 7.35
N ARG A 57 -13.97 -6.01 6.88
CA ARG A 57 -14.71 -7.09 7.54
C ARG A 57 -13.82 -8.03 8.35
N SER A 58 -12.56 -7.65 8.55
CA SER A 58 -11.66 -8.37 9.44
C SER A 58 -11.81 -7.88 10.88
N ASN A 59 -11.36 -8.70 11.83
CA ASN A 59 -11.30 -8.32 13.24
C ASN A 59 -10.17 -7.30 13.52
N TYR A 60 -9.36 -6.94 12.53
CA TYR A 60 -8.23 -6.05 12.73
C TYR A 60 -8.69 -4.62 13.02
N ARG A 61 -8.30 -4.12 14.21
CA ARG A 61 -8.63 -2.77 14.70
C ARG A 61 -10.13 -2.46 14.81
N GLN A 62 -10.98 -3.48 14.92
CA GLN A 62 -12.44 -3.35 15.07
C GLN A 62 -12.92 -3.42 16.52
N GLY A 63 -12.04 -3.16 17.50
CA GLY A 63 -12.38 -3.22 18.92
C GLY A 63 -13.29 -2.08 19.38
N ILE A 64 -13.85 -2.21 20.59
CA ILE A 64 -14.72 -1.20 21.24
C ILE A 64 -14.06 0.18 21.40
N PHE A 65 -12.73 0.24 21.32
CA PHE A 65 -11.93 1.47 21.36
C PHE A 65 -11.55 2.01 19.97
N SER A 66 -12.07 1.42 18.89
CA SER A 66 -11.86 1.95 17.54
C SER A 66 -12.63 3.27 17.38
N SER A 67 -12.06 4.21 16.63
CA SER A 67 -12.66 5.54 16.41
C SER A 67 -13.92 5.51 15.52
N GLY A 68 -14.51 4.33 15.27
CA GLY A 68 -15.66 4.12 14.39
C GLY A 68 -15.38 4.33 12.89
N THR A 69 -14.25 4.93 12.52
CA THR A 69 -13.89 5.23 11.13
C THR A 69 -13.15 4.05 10.48
N ASP A 70 -13.69 3.52 9.39
CA ASP A 70 -13.05 2.45 8.61
C ASP A 70 -11.91 2.98 7.73
N ARG A 71 -10.75 3.20 8.37
CA ARG A 71 -9.52 3.66 7.70
C ARG A 71 -8.96 2.64 6.72
N LEU A 72 -9.16 1.35 6.99
CA LEU A 72 -8.59 0.30 6.16
C LEU A 72 -9.43 0.12 4.89
N GLY A 73 -10.75 0.17 5.02
CA GLY A 73 -11.69 0.22 3.89
C GLY A 73 -11.45 1.44 2.98
N SER A 74 -11.35 2.65 3.54
CA SER A 74 -11.11 3.85 2.71
C SER A 74 -9.76 3.83 1.98
N GLN A 75 -8.70 3.31 2.64
CA GLN A 75 -7.43 3.06 1.98
C GLN A 75 -7.56 2.04 0.84
N ALA A 76 -8.29 0.94 1.08
CA ALA A 76 -8.54 -0.07 0.07
C ALA A 76 -9.31 0.46 -1.14
N THR A 77 -10.34 1.29 -0.93
CA THR A 77 -11.08 1.97 -2.01
C THR A 77 -10.15 2.78 -2.91
N THR A 78 -9.25 3.55 -2.31
CA THR A 78 -8.28 4.38 -3.05
C THR A 78 -7.33 3.53 -3.88
N ILE A 79 -6.79 2.46 -3.28
CA ILE A 79 -5.91 1.50 -3.95
C ILE A 79 -6.64 0.81 -5.10
N LEU A 80 -7.87 0.35 -4.88
CA LEU A 80 -8.69 -0.32 -5.88
C LEU A 80 -8.96 0.57 -7.09
N LYS A 81 -9.42 1.81 -6.88
CA LYS A 81 -9.64 2.79 -7.96
C LYS A 81 -8.39 2.97 -8.80
N THR A 82 -7.23 3.12 -8.13
CA THR A 82 -5.94 3.30 -8.78
C THR A 82 -5.59 2.10 -9.66
N HIS A 83 -5.68 0.88 -9.12
CA HIS A 83 -5.30 -0.32 -9.86
C HIS A 83 -6.28 -0.66 -10.98
N LEU A 84 -7.59 -0.51 -10.77
CA LEU A 84 -8.59 -0.65 -11.84
C LEU A 84 -8.31 0.32 -13.00
N GLN A 85 -7.91 1.55 -12.71
CA GLN A 85 -7.57 2.50 -13.77
C GLN A 85 -6.24 2.19 -14.44
N GLN A 86 -5.24 1.73 -13.68
CA GLN A 86 -3.95 1.28 -14.21
C GLN A 86 -4.06 0.11 -15.17
N THR A 87 -5.08 -0.73 -15.04
CA THR A 87 -5.32 -1.79 -16.02
C THR A 87 -5.68 -1.22 -17.37
N ASN A 88 -6.24 -0.02 -17.51
CA ASN A 88 -6.72 0.49 -18.80
C ASN A 88 -7.83 -0.40 -19.45
N ARG A 89 -8.50 -1.27 -18.68
CA ARG A 89 -9.64 -2.10 -19.16
C ARG A 89 -11.00 -1.53 -18.76
N PHE A 90 -11.01 -0.54 -17.88
CA PHE A 90 -12.22 0.03 -17.29
C PHE A 90 -12.29 1.54 -17.45
N ASN A 91 -13.50 2.08 -17.52
CA ASN A 91 -13.77 3.50 -17.30
C ASN A 91 -14.25 3.66 -15.86
N VAL A 92 -13.33 3.92 -14.93
CA VAL A 92 -13.66 4.09 -13.50
C VAL A 92 -14.23 5.49 -13.28
N VAL A 93 -15.49 5.59 -12.86
CA VAL A 93 -16.10 6.88 -12.52
C VAL A 93 -15.90 7.23 -11.05
N ASP A 94 -15.49 8.47 -10.78
CA ASP A 94 -15.26 8.95 -9.43
C ASP A 94 -16.54 9.54 -8.83
N ARG A 95 -17.12 8.83 -7.87
CA ARG A 95 -18.33 9.27 -7.14
C ARG A 95 -18.00 10.05 -5.89
N GLU A 96 -16.83 9.84 -5.29
CA GLU A 96 -16.43 10.49 -4.03
C GLU A 96 -16.15 11.98 -4.25
N ASN A 97 -15.59 12.34 -5.41
CA ASN A 97 -15.27 13.73 -5.75
C ASN A 97 -16.34 14.40 -6.63
N LEU A 98 -17.54 13.82 -6.74
CA LEU A 98 -18.58 14.34 -7.63
C LEU A 98 -19.05 15.73 -7.22
N THR A 99 -19.20 15.99 -5.91
CA THR A 99 -19.64 17.28 -5.37
C THR A 99 -18.64 18.40 -5.71
N GLN A 100 -17.35 18.14 -5.54
CA GLN A 100 -16.26 19.06 -5.87
C GLN A 100 -16.21 19.29 -7.38
N ALA A 101 -16.33 18.22 -8.19
CA ALA A 101 -16.38 18.33 -9.65
C ALA A 101 -17.61 19.11 -10.14
N GLN A 102 -18.75 18.98 -9.48
CA GLN A 102 -19.96 19.77 -9.74
C GLN A 102 -19.74 21.25 -9.45
N GLN A 103 -19.06 21.57 -8.36
CA GLN A 103 -18.74 22.94 -7.99
C GLN A 103 -17.82 23.60 -9.02
N GLU A 104 -16.76 22.91 -9.47
CA GLU A 104 -15.88 23.40 -10.53
C GLU A 104 -16.61 23.57 -11.88
N ALA A 105 -17.48 22.63 -12.24
CA ALA A 105 -18.30 22.75 -13.44
C ALA A 105 -19.22 23.99 -13.39
N LYS A 106 -19.80 24.29 -12.22
CA LYS A 106 -20.59 25.52 -11.99
C LYS A 106 -19.73 26.78 -12.15
N TYR A 107 -18.52 26.80 -11.60
CA TYR A 107 -17.60 27.94 -11.77
C TYR A 107 -17.20 28.16 -13.23
N ARG A 108 -17.06 27.08 -14.00
CA ARG A 108 -16.80 27.14 -15.45
C ARG A 108 -18.05 27.36 -16.30
N GLN A 109 -19.23 27.52 -15.69
CA GLN A 109 -20.52 27.64 -16.37
C GLN A 109 -20.79 26.47 -17.34
N GLN A 110 -20.27 25.29 -17.03
CA GLN A 110 -20.41 24.11 -17.87
C GLN A 110 -21.42 23.14 -17.27
N GLN A 111 -22.35 22.66 -18.09
CA GLN A 111 -23.25 21.59 -17.69
C GLN A 111 -22.47 20.27 -17.57
N GLN A 112 -22.41 19.71 -16.36
CA GLN A 112 -21.75 18.44 -16.12
C GLN A 112 -22.57 17.30 -16.72
N LYS A 113 -21.97 16.50 -17.60
CA LYS A 113 -22.54 15.24 -18.11
C LYS A 113 -22.03 14.09 -17.27
N ILE A 114 -22.77 13.73 -16.22
CA ILE A 114 -22.39 12.66 -15.30
C ILE A 114 -22.51 11.31 -16.03
N LYS A 115 -21.39 10.61 -16.20
CA LYS A 115 -21.38 9.28 -16.81
C LYS A 115 -21.95 8.24 -15.83
N GLY A 116 -22.94 7.46 -16.27
CA GLY A 116 -23.46 6.30 -15.53
C GLY A 116 -22.49 5.12 -15.59
N ALA A 117 -22.45 4.31 -14.54
CA ALA A 117 -21.71 3.04 -14.54
C ALA A 117 -22.68 1.90 -14.86
N ARG A 118 -22.23 0.88 -15.61
CA ARG A 118 -23.02 -0.34 -15.84
C ARG A 118 -22.88 -1.34 -14.70
N TYR A 119 -21.73 -1.34 -14.05
CA TYR A 119 -21.45 -2.21 -12.92
C TYR A 119 -20.89 -1.43 -11.74
N ILE A 120 -21.18 -1.94 -10.55
CA ILE A 120 -20.56 -1.48 -9.30
C ILE A 120 -19.57 -2.55 -8.85
N VAL A 121 -18.34 -2.13 -8.58
CA VAL A 121 -17.34 -2.96 -7.92
C VAL A 121 -17.46 -2.74 -6.43
N THR A 122 -17.82 -3.78 -5.69
CA THR A 122 -17.83 -3.79 -4.22
C THR A 122 -16.75 -4.72 -3.71
N GLY A 123 -16.30 -4.51 -2.48
CA GLY A 123 -15.28 -5.37 -1.91
C GLY A 123 -15.26 -5.37 -0.39
N ALA A 124 -14.48 -6.29 0.15
CA ALA A 124 -14.21 -6.33 1.58
C ALA A 124 -12.82 -6.90 1.85
N ILE A 125 -12.20 -6.39 2.91
CA ILE A 125 -11.01 -6.99 3.52
C ILE A 125 -11.53 -8.08 4.45
N THR A 126 -11.45 -9.33 4.00
CA THR A 126 -12.04 -10.47 4.71
C THR A 126 -11.11 -11.01 5.79
N GLU A 127 -9.81 -10.98 5.55
CA GLU A 127 -8.80 -11.35 6.53
C GLU A 127 -7.71 -10.29 6.55
N PHE A 128 -7.30 -9.88 7.74
CA PHE A 128 -6.15 -9.03 7.91
C PHE A 128 -5.45 -9.36 9.22
N GLY A 129 -4.14 -9.52 9.19
CA GLY A 129 -3.38 -9.90 10.37
C GLY A 129 -1.91 -9.51 10.27
N ARG A 130 -1.30 -9.27 11.43
CA ARG A 130 0.14 -9.08 11.57
C ARG A 130 0.64 -9.86 12.77
N LYS A 131 1.80 -10.50 12.61
CA LYS A 131 2.54 -11.13 13.71
C LYS A 131 4.00 -10.73 13.65
N SER A 132 4.62 -10.57 14.81
CA SER A 132 6.06 -10.39 14.94
C SER A 132 6.61 -11.59 15.69
N VAL A 133 7.62 -12.24 15.12
CA VAL A 133 8.36 -13.34 15.73
C VAL A 133 9.76 -12.84 16.01
N GLY A 134 10.22 -12.94 17.25
CA GLY A 134 11.60 -12.65 17.62
C GLY A 134 12.34 -13.94 17.94
N ASP A 135 13.59 -14.04 17.53
CA ASP A 135 14.52 -15.08 17.95
C ASP A 135 15.71 -14.44 18.69
N LYS A 136 16.12 -15.07 19.78
CA LYS A 136 17.28 -14.66 20.57
C LYS A 136 18.29 -15.80 20.56
N GLN A 137 19.48 -15.56 20.02
CA GLN A 137 20.56 -16.54 20.05
C GLN A 137 21.42 -16.32 21.30
N LEU A 138 21.66 -17.38 22.08
CA LEU A 138 22.49 -17.34 23.30
C LEU A 138 22.11 -16.15 24.22
N PHE A 139 20.84 -16.11 24.62
CA PHE A 139 20.25 -15.07 25.48
C PHE A 139 20.27 -13.64 24.89
N GLY A 140 20.49 -13.50 23.59
CA GLY A 140 20.67 -12.20 22.92
C GLY A 140 22.12 -11.73 22.92
N ILE A 141 23.04 -12.52 23.48
CA ILE A 141 24.47 -12.18 23.52
C ILE A 141 25.08 -12.33 22.14
N LEU A 142 24.70 -13.32 21.31
CA LEU A 142 25.27 -13.49 19.96
C LEU A 142 24.46 -12.85 18.83
N GLY A 143 23.37 -12.18 19.18
CA GLY A 143 22.48 -11.51 18.24
C GLY A 143 21.00 -11.76 18.52
N SER A 144 20.19 -10.88 17.97
CA SER A 144 18.74 -10.97 17.99
C SER A 144 18.19 -10.87 16.58
N GLY A 145 17.15 -11.62 16.27
CA GLY A 145 16.42 -11.51 15.03
C GLY A 145 14.97 -11.14 15.29
N LYS A 146 14.39 -10.38 14.36
CA LYS A 146 12.99 -10.00 14.40
C LYS A 146 12.41 -10.12 13.00
N THR A 147 11.38 -10.95 12.89
CA THR A 147 10.62 -11.15 11.67
C THR A 147 9.21 -10.63 11.86
N GLN A 148 8.83 -9.64 11.06
CA GLN A 148 7.48 -9.08 11.01
C GLN A 148 6.77 -9.64 9.79
N VAL A 149 5.65 -10.32 10.00
CA VAL A 149 4.81 -10.88 8.94
C VAL A 149 3.46 -10.19 8.94
N ALA A 150 3.03 -9.70 7.79
CA ALA A 150 1.70 -9.18 7.54
C ALA A 150 0.99 -10.03 6.50
N TYR A 151 -0.32 -10.19 6.64
CA TYR A 151 -1.15 -10.94 5.71
C TYR A 151 -2.49 -10.23 5.51
N ALA A 152 -2.99 -10.25 4.27
CA ALA A 152 -4.29 -9.71 3.91
C ALA A 152 -4.97 -10.63 2.88
N LYS A 153 -6.29 -10.76 2.99
CA LYS A 153 -7.19 -11.35 2.00
C LYS A 153 -8.30 -10.34 1.68
N VAL A 154 -8.56 -10.18 0.40
CA VAL A 154 -9.54 -9.26 -0.15
C VAL A 154 -10.50 -10.05 -1.03
N SER A 155 -11.79 -9.73 -0.94
CA SER A 155 -12.81 -10.22 -1.86
C SER A 155 -13.40 -9.05 -2.63
N LEU A 156 -13.72 -9.26 -3.90
CA LEU A 156 -14.30 -8.28 -4.79
C LEU A 156 -15.46 -8.91 -5.55
N ASN A 157 -16.57 -8.18 -5.63
CA ASN A 157 -17.77 -8.55 -6.37
C ASN A 157 -18.09 -7.47 -7.40
N LEU A 158 -18.46 -7.90 -8.58
CA LEU A 158 -18.96 -7.06 -9.66
C LEU A 158 -20.47 -7.23 -9.75
N VAL A 159 -21.20 -6.13 -9.51
CA VAL A 159 -22.65 -6.12 -9.39
C VAL A 159 -23.24 -5.38 -10.58
N ASP A 160 -24.19 -6.00 -11.28
CA ASP A 160 -24.98 -5.34 -12.31
C ASP A 160 -26.01 -4.39 -11.68
N ILE A 161 -26.05 -3.13 -12.14
CA ILE A 161 -26.91 -2.12 -11.51
C ILE A 161 -28.40 -2.27 -11.83
N VAL A 162 -28.74 -2.96 -12.93
CA VAL A 162 -30.13 -3.14 -13.37
C VAL A 162 -30.73 -4.35 -12.67
N THR A 163 -29.98 -5.46 -12.63
CA THR A 163 -30.48 -6.74 -12.08
C THR A 163 -30.13 -6.95 -10.62
N SER A 164 -29.22 -6.15 -10.06
CA SER A 164 -28.61 -6.36 -8.72
C SER A 164 -27.92 -7.72 -8.56
N GLN A 165 -27.60 -8.41 -9.65
CA GLN A 165 -26.89 -9.68 -9.62
C GLN A 165 -25.39 -9.46 -9.47
N ILE A 166 -24.75 -10.30 -8.65
CA ILE A 166 -23.29 -10.43 -8.66
C ILE A 166 -22.95 -11.28 -9.89
N ILE A 167 -22.40 -10.65 -10.93
CA ILE A 167 -22.05 -11.34 -12.17
C ILE A 167 -20.65 -11.95 -12.12
N TYR A 168 -19.82 -11.51 -11.18
CA TYR A 168 -18.48 -12.01 -10.99
C TYR A 168 -17.98 -11.75 -9.57
N SER A 169 -17.22 -12.71 -9.04
CA SER A 169 -16.58 -12.61 -7.73
C SER A 169 -15.16 -13.18 -7.81
N THR A 170 -14.22 -12.53 -7.15
CA THR A 170 -12.86 -13.04 -7.02
C THR A 170 -12.24 -12.63 -5.69
N GLN A 171 -11.15 -13.30 -5.34
CA GLN A 171 -10.40 -13.02 -4.12
C GLN A 171 -8.91 -12.91 -4.45
N GLY A 172 -8.23 -12.01 -3.75
CA GLY A 172 -6.78 -11.91 -3.76
C GLY A 172 -6.24 -11.99 -2.34
N ALA A 173 -5.04 -12.55 -2.19
CA ALA A 173 -4.37 -12.65 -0.91
C ALA A 173 -2.89 -12.30 -1.06
N ALA A 174 -2.32 -11.71 -0.03
CA ALA A 174 -0.90 -11.38 0.00
C ALA A 174 -0.32 -11.60 1.38
N LYS A 175 0.98 -11.94 1.40
CA LYS A 175 1.80 -12.05 2.61
C LYS A 175 3.08 -11.26 2.40
N TYR A 176 3.41 -10.39 3.36
CA TYR A 176 4.65 -9.63 3.38
C TYR A 176 5.46 -10.02 4.61
N SER A 177 6.75 -10.32 4.44
CA SER A 177 7.66 -10.66 5.54
C SER A 177 8.87 -9.74 5.51
N LEU A 178 9.17 -9.11 6.65
CA LEU A 178 10.37 -8.30 6.86
C LEU A 178 11.19 -8.93 7.99
N SER A 179 12.35 -9.47 7.66
CA SER A 179 13.30 -10.04 8.63
C SER A 179 14.48 -9.10 8.82
N GLN A 180 14.81 -8.82 10.07
CA GLN A 180 15.97 -8.04 10.49
C GLN A 180 16.77 -8.86 11.48
N ARG A 181 18.11 -8.78 11.39
CA ARG A 181 19.02 -9.47 12.30
C ARG A 181 20.07 -8.50 12.78
N GLU A 182 20.29 -8.51 14.08
CA GLU A 182 21.29 -7.75 14.79
C GLU A 182 22.41 -8.69 15.25
N VAL A 183 23.66 -8.25 15.08
CA VAL A 183 24.88 -8.97 15.48
C VAL A 183 25.62 -8.12 16.50
N LEU A 184 26.33 -8.76 17.45
CA LEU A 184 27.14 -8.11 18.48
C LEU A 184 27.95 -6.90 17.96
N GLY A 185 27.73 -5.74 18.58
CA GLY A 185 28.50 -4.51 18.32
C GLY A 185 28.08 -3.73 17.07
N PHE A 186 27.19 -4.27 16.24
CA PHE A 186 26.70 -3.65 15.00
C PHE A 186 25.21 -3.97 14.84
N GLY A 187 24.37 -3.23 15.57
CA GLY A 187 22.93 -3.44 15.58
C GLY A 187 22.17 -2.16 15.88
N THR A 188 21.31 -1.76 14.95
CA THR A 188 20.23 -0.81 15.24
C THR A 188 19.04 -1.61 15.76
N ASP A 189 18.39 -1.17 16.84
CA ASP A 189 17.13 -1.76 17.32
C ASP A 189 16.18 -2.05 16.14
N ALA A 190 15.79 -3.31 15.99
CA ALA A 190 14.89 -3.78 14.92
C ALA A 190 13.51 -3.11 15.04
N SER A 191 13.40 -1.94 14.43
CA SER A 191 12.26 -1.04 14.56
C SER A 191 11.03 -1.61 13.85
N TYR A 192 9.87 -1.37 14.44
CA TYR A 192 8.60 -1.76 13.84
C TYR A 192 8.34 -0.96 12.56
N ASP A 193 8.10 -1.62 11.44
CA ASP A 193 7.72 -0.94 10.19
C ASP A 193 6.19 -0.89 10.10
N ALA A 194 5.62 0.29 10.36
CA ALA A 194 4.18 0.52 10.31
C ALA A 194 3.60 0.37 8.90
N THR A 195 4.43 0.52 7.85
CA THR A 195 4.00 0.53 6.44
C THR A 195 3.64 -0.86 5.90
N LEU A 196 4.05 -1.95 6.56
CA LEU A 196 3.72 -3.33 6.14
C LEU A 196 2.22 -3.55 5.92
N THR A 197 1.38 -2.87 6.72
CA THR A 197 -0.08 -2.94 6.57
C THR A 197 -0.53 -2.43 5.19
N GLY A 198 -0.03 -1.27 4.78
CA GLY A 198 -0.33 -0.70 3.48
C GLY A 198 0.26 -1.52 2.34
N LYS A 199 1.50 -2.02 2.51
CA LYS A 199 2.20 -2.85 1.50
C LYS A 199 1.42 -4.14 1.21
N VAL A 200 1.02 -4.88 2.24
CA VAL A 200 0.30 -6.16 2.06
C VAL A 200 -1.11 -5.95 1.52
N LEU A 201 -1.80 -4.90 1.95
CA LEU A 201 -3.13 -4.57 1.45
C LEU A 201 -3.08 -4.20 -0.03
N ASN A 202 -2.11 -3.38 -0.44
CA ASN A 202 -1.89 -3.01 -1.83
C ASN A 202 -1.65 -4.26 -2.70
N LEU A 203 -0.76 -5.17 -2.26
CA LEU A 203 -0.50 -6.42 -2.96
C LEU A 203 -1.76 -7.30 -3.12
N ALA A 204 -2.55 -7.47 -2.06
CA ALA A 204 -3.76 -8.29 -2.12
C ALA A 204 -4.80 -7.71 -3.10
N ILE A 205 -4.99 -6.38 -3.10
CA ILE A 205 -5.90 -5.71 -4.03
C ILE A 205 -5.36 -5.78 -5.46
N THR A 206 -4.06 -5.58 -5.67
CA THR A 206 -3.42 -5.72 -6.98
C THR A 206 -3.66 -7.11 -7.55
N GLU A 207 -3.47 -8.17 -6.76
CA GLU A 207 -3.75 -9.55 -7.18
C GLU A 207 -5.22 -9.73 -7.55
N THR A 208 -6.13 -9.18 -6.74
CA THR A 208 -7.58 -9.24 -7.01
C THR A 208 -7.94 -8.57 -8.35
N VAL A 209 -7.32 -7.43 -8.65
CA VAL A 209 -7.51 -6.70 -9.92
C VAL A 209 -6.88 -7.44 -11.10
N ASN A 210 -5.71 -8.06 -10.91
CA ASN A 210 -5.08 -8.90 -11.91
C ASN A 210 -5.99 -10.10 -12.24
N ASN A 211 -6.64 -10.73 -11.25
CA ASN A 211 -7.60 -11.82 -11.48
C ASN A 211 -8.73 -11.40 -12.41
N ILE A 212 -9.40 -10.28 -12.11
CA ILE A 212 -10.46 -9.75 -12.98
C ILE A 212 -9.93 -9.54 -14.40
N THR A 213 -8.74 -8.97 -14.53
CA THR A 213 -8.16 -8.64 -15.83
C THR A 213 -7.80 -9.88 -16.63
N ARG A 214 -7.23 -10.91 -15.96
CA ARG A 214 -6.95 -12.22 -16.57
C ARG A 214 -8.23 -12.89 -17.04
N ASP A 215 -9.28 -12.86 -16.25
CA ASP A 215 -10.55 -13.52 -16.60
C ASP A 215 -11.26 -12.81 -17.76
N ILE A 216 -11.11 -11.48 -17.90
CA ILE A 216 -11.54 -10.74 -19.10
C ILE A 216 -10.72 -11.19 -20.31
N GLN A 217 -9.39 -11.27 -20.19
CA GLN A 217 -8.51 -11.64 -21.30
C GLN A 217 -8.74 -13.08 -21.77
N HIS A 218 -9.08 -13.99 -20.85
CA HIS A 218 -9.41 -15.38 -21.17
C HIS A 218 -10.87 -15.59 -21.59
N GLY A 219 -11.70 -14.54 -21.59
CA GLY A 219 -13.12 -14.63 -21.92
C GLY A 219 -13.96 -15.37 -20.88
N SER A 220 -13.44 -15.60 -19.67
CA SER A 220 -14.18 -16.18 -18.55
C SER A 220 -15.11 -15.16 -17.87
N LEU A 221 -14.75 -13.88 -17.94
CA LEU A 221 -15.61 -12.76 -17.59
C LEU A 221 -15.95 -11.97 -18.86
N ILE A 222 -17.23 -11.96 -19.22
CA ILE A 222 -17.75 -11.20 -20.36
C ILE A 222 -18.72 -10.16 -19.82
N PHE A 223 -18.55 -8.92 -20.23
CA PHE A 223 -19.48 -7.85 -19.89
C PHE A 223 -20.59 -7.77 -20.95
N GLU A 224 -21.80 -7.52 -20.49
CA GLU A 224 -22.90 -7.16 -21.39
C GLU A 224 -22.69 -5.70 -21.85
N GLN A 225 -22.97 -5.46 -23.13
CA GLN A 225 -22.87 -4.14 -23.76
C GLN A 225 -24.10 -3.28 -23.45
#